data_AF-A0A1C5WDM9-F1
#
_entry.id   AF-A0A1C5WDM9-F1
#
_cell.length_a   1.000
_cell.length_b   1.000
_cell.length_c   1.000
_cell.angle_alpha   90.00
_cell.angle_beta   90.00
_cell.angle_gamma   90.00
#
_symmetry.space_group_name_H-M   'P 1'
#
loop_
_entity.id
_entity.type
_entity.pdbx_description
1 polymer ?
#
loop_
_entity_poly.entity_id
_entity_poly.type
_entity_poly.pdbx_seq_one_letter_code
_entity_poly.pdbx_strand_id
1 'polypeptide(L)'
;MKMMNNEEAMVELHECFNCLRFRSDLSVLNYKKALVLAIKALRKQIPMKPNNIKDILDFSGNYYTSRGNCPMCGRERVSKSDLYCDKCGQKFDWE
;
A
#
# COMPACT_ATOMS: atom_id res chain seq x y z
N MET A 1 -13.67 -19.89 -12.01
CA MET A 1 -13.52 -19.13 -10.75
C MET A 1 -13.10 -17.72 -11.13
N LYS A 2 -13.93 -16.70 -10.86
CA LYS A 2 -13.52 -15.31 -11.11
C LYS A 2 -12.38 -14.99 -10.15
N MET A 3 -11.24 -14.52 -10.67
CA MET A 3 -10.16 -14.05 -9.81
C MET A 3 -10.61 -12.77 -9.11
N MET A 4 -10.68 -12.80 -7.78
CA MET A 4 -11.03 -11.65 -6.96
C MET A 4 -9.86 -10.68 -6.90
N ASN A 5 -10.10 -9.40 -7.17
CA ASN A 5 -9.07 -8.37 -7.07
C ASN A 5 -8.92 -7.85 -5.61
N ASN A 6 -7.90 -7.02 -5.36
CA ASN A 6 -7.63 -6.50 -4.00
C ASN A 6 -8.78 -5.64 -3.45
N GLU A 7 -9.50 -4.91 -4.30
CA GLU A 7 -10.61 -4.05 -3.87
C GLU A 7 -11.82 -4.89 -3.46
N GLU A 8 -12.20 -5.86 -4.29
CA GLU A 8 -13.25 -6.84 -4.00
C GLU A 8 -12.94 -7.59 -2.69
N ALA A 9 -11.71 -8.07 -2.51
CA ALA A 9 -11.28 -8.75 -1.29
C ALA A 9 -11.37 -7.88 -0.03
N MET A 10 -11.06 -6.59 -0.13
CA MET A 10 -11.19 -5.66 1.00
C MET A 10 -12.65 -5.41 1.38
N VAL A 11 -13.57 -5.35 0.41
CA VAL A 11 -15.01 -5.21 0.68
C VAL A 11 -15.51 -6.40 1.50
N GLU A 12 -15.19 -7.63 1.10
CA GLU A 12 -15.59 -8.84 1.82
C GLU A 12 -15.02 -8.87 3.25
N LEU A 13 -13.75 -8.48 3.43
CA LEU A 13 -13.12 -8.40 4.76
C LEU A 13 -13.79 -7.34 5.65
N HIS A 14 -14.22 -6.22 5.08
CA HIS A 14 -14.95 -5.18 5.81
C HIS A 14 -16.33 -5.66 6.25
N GLU A 15 -17.05 -6.38 5.39
CA GLU A 15 -18.33 -7.00 5.74
C GLU A 15 -18.17 -8.01 6.89
N CYS A 16 -17.16 -8.87 6.80
CA CYS A 16 -16.80 -9.81 7.86
C CYS A 16 -16.49 -9.09 9.19
N PHE A 17 -15.74 -7.98 9.14
CA PHE A 17 -15.44 -7.18 10.32
C PHE A 17 -16.71 -6.56 10.94
N ASN A 18 -17.64 -6.08 10.11
CA ASN A 18 -18.90 -5.50 10.53
C ASN A 18 -19.82 -6.52 11.22
N CYS A 19 -19.88 -7.76 10.71
CA CYS A 19 -20.61 -8.86 11.36
C CYS A 19 -20.10 -9.15 12.78
N LEU A 20 -18.82 -8.90 13.04
CA LEU A 20 -18.19 -9.10 14.33
C LEU A 20 -18.25 -7.86 15.24
N ARG A 21 -18.74 -6.71 14.76
CA ARG A 21 -18.60 -5.39 15.42
C ARG A 21 -18.99 -5.40 16.90
N PHE A 22 -20.14 -5.97 17.25
CA PHE A 22 -20.68 -5.98 18.61
C PHE A 22 -20.20 -7.15 19.50
N ARG A 23 -19.44 -8.10 18.95
CA ARG A 23 -18.92 -9.25 19.71
C ARG A 23 -17.56 -8.91 20.35
N SER A 24 -17.39 -9.23 21.63
CA SER A 24 -16.24 -8.79 22.45
C SER A 24 -15.45 -9.91 23.11
N ASP A 25 -15.76 -11.18 22.81
CA ASP A 25 -14.96 -12.31 23.31
C ASP A 25 -13.52 -12.26 22.76
N LEU A 26 -12.58 -12.82 23.54
CA LEU A 26 -11.15 -12.75 23.24
C LEU A 26 -10.80 -13.39 21.87
N SER A 27 -11.48 -14.48 21.50
CA SER A 27 -11.36 -15.11 20.18
C SER A 27 -11.75 -14.14 19.06
N VAL A 28 -12.90 -13.48 19.18
CA VAL A 28 -13.36 -12.49 18.21
C VAL A 28 -12.40 -11.29 18.12
N LEU A 29 -11.77 -10.88 19.22
CA LEU A 29 -10.78 -9.79 19.18
C LEU A 29 -9.56 -10.16 18.31
N ASN A 30 -9.07 -11.40 18.41
CA ASN A 30 -7.96 -11.88 17.58
C ASN A 30 -8.35 -11.93 16.09
N TYR A 31 -9.57 -12.39 15.78
CA TYR A 31 -10.08 -12.36 14.40
C TYR A 31 -10.21 -10.92 13.87
N LYS A 32 -10.73 -9.98 14.66
CA LYS A 32 -10.80 -8.56 14.28
C LYS A 32 -9.42 -7.99 13.95
N LYS A 33 -8.40 -8.28 14.77
CA LYS A 33 -7.01 -7.86 14.50
C LYS A 33 -6.49 -8.45 13.19
N ALA A 34 -6.74 -9.73 12.95
CA ALA A 34 -6.32 -10.40 11.71
C ALA A 34 -6.99 -9.76 10.47
N LEU A 35 -8.29 -9.47 10.53
CA LEU A 35 -9.02 -8.79 9.45
C LEU A 35 -8.45 -7.40 9.14
N VAL A 36 -8.17 -6.60 10.18
CA VAL A 36 -7.56 -5.27 10.00
C VAL A 36 -6.16 -5.36 9.38
N LEU A 37 -5.35 -6.34 9.80
CA LEU A 37 -4.03 -6.57 9.21
C LEU A 37 -4.13 -6.99 7.74
N ALA A 38 -5.08 -7.87 7.39
CA ALA A 38 -5.33 -8.29 6.02
C ALA A 38 -5.75 -7.11 5.14
N ILE A 39 -6.71 -6.29 5.58
CA ILE A 39 -7.14 -5.07 4.87
C ILE A 39 -5.95 -4.13 4.67
N LYS A 40 -5.14 -3.90 5.72
CA LYS A 40 -3.94 -3.04 5.62
C LYS A 40 -2.91 -3.59 4.62
N ALA A 41 -2.75 -4.90 4.53
CA ALA A 41 -1.83 -5.53 3.58
C ALA A 41 -2.35 -5.38 2.13
N LEU A 42 -3.64 -5.63 1.90
CA LEU A 42 -4.27 -5.48 0.57
C LEU A 42 -4.22 -4.03 0.08
N ARG A 43 -4.48 -3.05 0.97
CA ARG A 43 -4.36 -1.62 0.64
C ARG A 43 -2.99 -1.26 0.09
N LYS A 44 -1.91 -1.82 0.65
CA LYS A 44 -0.53 -1.56 0.19
C LYS A 44 -0.24 -2.10 -1.21
N GLN A 45 -1.03 -3.07 -1.68
CA GLN A 45 -0.88 -3.63 -3.01
C GLN A 45 -1.57 -2.79 -4.10
N ILE A 46 -2.44 -1.84 -3.72
CA ILE A 46 -2.98 -0.84 -4.64
C ILE A 46 -1.85 0.16 -4.95
N PRO A 47 -1.42 0.30 -6.21
CA PRO A 47 -0.37 1.25 -6.59
C PRO A 47 -0.75 2.68 -6.20
N MET A 48 0.22 3.45 -5.71
CA MET A 48 0.04 4.87 -5.40
C MET A 48 1.22 5.69 -5.93
N LYS A 49 0.91 6.88 -6.45
CA LYS A 49 1.93 7.81 -6.93
C LYS A 49 2.80 8.34 -5.78
N PRO A 50 4.14 8.33 -5.92
CA PRO A 50 5.02 8.96 -4.94
C PRO A 50 4.75 10.46 -4.78
N ASN A 51 4.98 10.99 -3.58
CA ASN A 51 4.87 12.42 -3.30
C ASN A 51 6.19 13.15 -3.63
N ASN A 52 6.13 14.46 -3.86
CA ASN A 52 7.31 15.32 -4.05
C ASN A 52 8.30 14.81 -5.12
N ILE A 53 7.78 14.33 -6.24
CA ILE A 53 8.59 13.80 -7.34
C ILE A 53 9.44 14.92 -7.93
N LYS A 54 10.73 14.64 -8.13
CA LYS A 54 11.71 15.50 -8.78
C LYS A 54 12.52 14.68 -9.75
N ASP A 55 12.81 15.25 -10.91
CA ASP A 55 13.74 14.65 -11.85
C ASP A 55 15.17 14.92 -11.40
N ILE A 56 16.00 13.89 -11.54
CA ILE A 56 17.42 13.88 -11.28
C ILE A 56 18.09 13.82 -12.64
N LEU A 57 18.98 14.79 -12.88
CA LEU A 57 19.77 14.87 -14.10
C LEU A 57 21.14 14.20 -13.88
N ASP A 58 21.73 13.66 -14.95
CA ASP A 58 23.12 13.24 -14.95
C ASP A 58 24.08 14.44 -14.98
N PHE A 59 25.40 14.17 -14.99
CA PHE A 59 26.42 15.22 -15.04
C PHE A 59 26.43 16.03 -16.34
N SER A 60 25.77 15.54 -17.39
CA SER A 60 25.62 16.21 -18.68
C SER A 60 24.32 17.00 -18.78
N GLY A 61 23.49 17.00 -17.74
CA GLY A 61 22.18 17.66 -17.71
C GLY A 61 21.05 16.86 -18.36
N ASN A 62 21.27 15.60 -18.74
CA ASN A 62 20.23 14.74 -19.30
C ASN A 62 19.41 14.06 -18.20
N TYR A 63 18.16 13.72 -18.51
CA TYR A 63 17.32 12.95 -17.58
C TYR A 63 17.98 11.62 -17.19
N TYR A 64 18.16 11.40 -15.90
CA TYR A 64 18.71 10.15 -15.36
C TYR A 64 17.61 9.30 -14.69
N THR A 65 16.88 9.88 -13.74
CA THR A 65 15.78 9.19 -13.04
C THR A 65 14.86 10.19 -12.35
N SER A 66 13.71 9.75 -11.87
CA SER A 66 12.86 10.54 -10.97
C SER A 66 12.94 9.97 -9.56
N ARG A 67 12.96 10.85 -8.55
CA ARG A 67 12.93 10.48 -7.13
C ARG A 67 11.78 11.19 -6.43
N GLY A 68 11.20 10.54 -5.44
CA GLY A 68 10.15 11.10 -4.61
C GLY A 68 10.18 10.54 -3.20
N ASN A 69 9.03 10.67 -2.53
CA ASN A 69 8.78 10.18 -1.18
C ASN A 69 7.65 9.15 -1.22
N CYS A 70 7.77 8.09 -0.42
CA CYS A 70 6.69 7.13 -0.25
C CYS A 70 5.43 7.83 0.28
N PRO A 71 4.26 7.69 -0.38
CA PRO A 71 3.06 8.43 -0.01
C PRO A 71 2.44 7.93 1.31
N MET A 72 2.80 6.71 1.75
CA MET A 72 2.24 6.10 2.96
C MET A 72 3.08 6.31 4.22
N CYS A 73 4.41 6.29 4.13
CA CYS A 73 5.29 6.36 5.30
C CYS A 73 6.30 7.50 5.27
N GLY A 74 6.27 8.35 4.23
CA GLY A 74 7.16 9.49 4.09
C GLY A 74 8.63 9.15 3.84
N ARG A 75 8.96 7.88 3.55
CA ARG A 75 10.33 7.49 3.20
C ARG A 75 10.82 8.29 2.00
N GLU A 76 11.90 9.03 2.18
CA GLU A 76 12.52 9.83 1.13
C GLU A 76 13.36 8.99 0.17
N ARG A 77 13.68 9.60 -0.98
CA ARG A 77 14.63 9.08 -1.98
C ARG A 77 14.22 7.74 -2.58
N VAL A 78 12.92 7.46 -2.66
CA VAL A 78 12.43 6.36 -3.50
C VAL A 78 12.60 6.76 -4.96
N SER A 79 13.04 5.84 -5.79
CA SER A 79 13.45 6.06 -7.17
C SER A 79 12.46 5.40 -8.13
N LYS A 80 12.40 5.89 -9.37
CA LYS A 80 11.52 5.34 -10.41
C LYS A 80 11.69 3.83 -10.66
N SER A 81 12.87 3.28 -10.34
CA SER A 81 13.15 1.84 -10.40
C SER A 81 12.57 1.03 -9.23
N ASP A 82 12.20 1.67 -8.12
CA ASP A 82 11.60 1.00 -6.98
C ASP A 82 10.13 0.71 -7.28
N LEU A 83 9.74 -0.58 -7.29
CA LEU A 83 8.34 -0.98 -7.46
C LEU A 83 7.55 -0.92 -6.14
N TYR A 84 8.24 -1.05 -5.02
CA TYR A 84 7.66 -1.06 -3.68
C TYR A 84 8.50 -0.24 -2.71
N CYS A 85 7.86 0.35 -1.70
CA CYS A 85 8.56 0.91 -0.57
C CYS A 85 9.16 -0.22 0.27
N ASP A 86 10.47 -0.31 0.31
CA ASP A 86 11.22 -1.24 1.16
C ASP A 86 11.05 -0.98 2.68
N LYS A 87 10.52 0.19 3.10
CA LYS A 87 10.17 0.44 4.52
C LYS A 87 8.79 -0.07 4.89
N CYS A 88 7.76 0.18 4.06
CA CYS A 88 6.38 -0.10 4.45
C CYS A 88 5.63 -1.07 3.53
N GLY A 89 6.22 -1.47 2.39
CA GLY A 89 5.65 -2.39 1.41
C GLY A 89 4.60 -1.79 0.47
N GLN A 90 4.47 -0.45 0.43
CA GLN A 90 3.53 0.23 -0.49
C GLN A 90 3.99 0.05 -1.94
N LYS A 91 3.12 -0.45 -2.82
CA LYS A 91 3.36 -0.51 -4.26
C LYS A 91 3.32 0.89 -4.87
N PHE A 92 4.27 1.22 -5.72
CA PHE A 92 4.34 2.52 -6.38
C PHE A 92 3.69 2.49 -7.76
N ASP A 93 3.09 3.62 -8.11
CA ASP A 93 2.67 3.95 -9.47
C ASP A 93 3.51 5.13 -9.94
N TRP A 94 4.41 4.90 -10.89
CA TRP A 94 5.31 5.94 -11.40
C TRP A 94 4.80 6.62 -12.67
N GLU A 95 3.62 6.22 -13.16
CA GLU A 95 2.94 6.81 -14.32
C GLU A 95 1.90 7.85 -13.90
#